data_AF-A0A7C3RKQ2-F1
#
_entry.id   AF-A0A7C3RKQ2-F1
#
_cell.length_a   1.000
_cell.length_b   1.000
_cell.length_c   1.000
_cell.angle_alpha   90.00
_cell.angle_beta   90.00
_cell.angle_gamma   90.00
#
_symmetry.space_group_name_H-M   'P 1'
#
loop_
_entity.id
_entity.type
_entity.pdbx_description
1 polymer ?
#
loop_
_entity_poly.entity_id
_entity_poly.type
_entity_poly.pdbx_seq_one_letter_code
_entity_poly.pdbx_strand_id
1 'polypeptide(L)'
;MNNKEVNAMKRLITLMLFVILLITLVYPQTQTQQQRRNFMSQEVQYLIRLIRDLRELDKDKKVAITKNQAQKLIPILQELLKTNMLPKKEADKFISRIETVLTDEQITYLDKLQIERQKRFEEIRQKLQQNPQGSQISQGQVNPQWRGPQNVSEKERQEFQKFMEAWSKGQPLNPFYHVTMYKKQLNDLIDYLRKK
;
A
#
# COMPACT_ATOMS: atom_id res chain seq x y z
N MET A 1 74.35 10.06 -18.22
CA MET A 1 72.91 10.37 -18.39
C MET A 1 72.76 11.89 -18.38
N ASN A 2 72.18 12.45 -19.43
CA ASN A 2 72.23 13.90 -19.71
C ASN A 2 71.09 14.63 -18.99
N ASN A 3 71.32 15.82 -18.44
CA ASN A 3 70.35 16.57 -17.61
C ASN A 3 69.02 16.88 -18.33
N LYS A 4 69.00 16.85 -19.67
CA LYS A 4 67.79 16.99 -20.49
C LYS A 4 66.87 15.76 -20.41
N GLU A 5 67.41 14.55 -20.33
CA GLU A 5 66.63 13.31 -20.32
C GLU A 5 65.97 13.05 -18.97
N VAL A 6 66.65 13.41 -17.87
CA VAL A 6 66.11 13.32 -16.51
C VAL A 6 64.93 14.28 -16.32
N ASN A 7 65.00 15.48 -16.89
CA ASN A 7 63.90 16.44 -16.84
C ASN A 7 62.72 16.06 -17.76
N ALA A 8 62.98 15.39 -18.89
CA ALA A 8 61.93 14.85 -19.75
C ALA A 8 61.19 13.67 -19.09
N MET A 9 61.92 12.76 -18.42
CA MET A 9 61.32 11.66 -17.66
C MET A 9 60.52 12.14 -16.45
N LYS A 10 61.02 13.14 -15.70
CA LYS A 10 60.26 13.74 -14.59
C LYS A 10 58.96 14.39 -15.06
N ARG A 11 58.97 15.11 -16.19
CA ARG A 11 57.76 15.70 -16.78
C ARG A 11 56.75 14.66 -17.25
N LEU A 12 57.20 13.54 -17.83
CA LEU A 12 56.35 12.42 -18.23
C LEU A 12 55.73 11.68 -17.03
N ILE A 13 56.48 11.50 -15.94
CA ILE A 13 55.99 10.87 -14.70
C ILE A 13 55.00 11.79 -13.98
N THR A 14 55.24 13.11 -13.95
CA THR A 14 54.29 14.09 -13.38
C THR A 14 52.98 14.15 -14.19
N LEU A 15 53.03 13.99 -15.52
CA LEU A 15 51.85 13.97 -16.37
C LEU A 15 51.04 12.67 -16.21
N MET A 16 51.71 11.53 -16.04
CA MET A 16 51.07 10.24 -15.74
C MET A 16 50.37 10.22 -14.37
N LEU A 17 50.95 10.86 -13.34
CA LEU A 17 50.32 10.97 -12.01
C LEU A 17 49.11 11.91 -12.00
N PHE A 18 49.04 12.89 -12.90
CA PHE A 18 47.88 13.79 -13.01
C PHE A 18 46.69 13.15 -13.76
N VAL A 19 46.95 12.20 -14.66
CA VAL A 19 45.90 11.50 -15.42
C VAL A 19 45.22 10.41 -14.59
N ILE A 20 45.93 9.80 -13.63
CA ILE A 20 45.36 8.73 -12.77
C ILE A 20 44.43 9.30 -11.68
N LEU A 21 44.52 10.59 -11.34
CA LEU A 21 43.66 11.24 -10.32
C LEU A 21 42.30 11.73 -10.85
N LEU A 22 42.03 11.62 -12.16
CA LEU A 22 40.77 12.09 -12.78
C LEU A 22 39.78 10.97 -13.13
N ILE A 23 40.04 9.73 -12.68
CA ILE A 23 39.11 8.60 -12.83
C ILE A 23 38.52 8.24 -11.47
N THR A 24 38.06 9.23 -10.69
CA THR A 24 36.99 8.98 -9.72
C THR A 24 35.68 9.03 -10.50
N LEU A 25 35.37 7.91 -11.14
CA LEU A 25 34.04 7.64 -11.69
C LEU A 25 33.05 7.87 -10.56
N VAL A 26 32.30 8.97 -10.66
CA VAL A 26 30.99 9.13 -10.05
C VAL A 26 30.17 7.99 -10.64
N TYR A 27 30.16 6.85 -9.96
CA TYR A 27 29.10 5.89 -10.14
C TYR A 27 27.83 6.68 -9.82
N PRO A 28 26.90 6.89 -10.76
CA PRO A 28 25.56 7.24 -10.35
C PRO A 28 25.13 6.06 -9.49
N GLN A 29 25.14 6.27 -8.17
CA GLN A 29 24.41 5.42 -7.25
C GLN A 29 22.97 5.59 -7.71
N THR A 30 22.57 4.76 -8.67
CA THR A 30 21.19 4.42 -8.90
C THR A 30 20.76 3.78 -7.60
N GLN A 31 20.42 4.63 -6.63
CA GLN A 31 19.37 4.32 -5.70
C GLN A 31 18.21 4.00 -6.64
N THR A 32 18.08 2.71 -6.97
CA THR A 32 16.79 2.15 -7.30
C THR A 32 15.97 2.48 -6.06
N GLN A 33 15.36 3.67 -6.01
CA GLN A 33 14.18 3.90 -5.24
C GLN A 33 13.32 2.74 -5.68
N GLN A 34 13.24 1.73 -4.82
CA GLN A 34 12.42 0.56 -5.05
C GLN A 34 11.01 1.12 -4.99
N GLN A 35 10.59 1.66 -6.13
CA GLN A 35 9.29 2.24 -6.37
C GLN A 35 8.38 1.12 -5.94
N ARG A 36 7.75 1.28 -4.77
CA ARG A 36 6.93 0.22 -4.16
C ARG A 36 5.93 -0.12 -5.25
N ARG A 37 6.16 -1.24 -5.94
CA ARG A 37 5.33 -1.63 -7.06
C ARG A 37 3.97 -1.88 -6.44
N ASN A 38 3.04 -0.96 -6.66
CA ASN A 38 1.69 -1.08 -6.13
C ASN A 38 1.12 -2.34 -6.75
N PHE A 39 1.00 -3.36 -5.90
CA PHE A 39 0.69 -4.70 -6.33
C PHE A 39 -0.74 -4.80 -6.91
N MET A 40 -1.65 -3.96 -6.41
CA MET A 40 -2.98 -3.73 -6.98
C MET A 40 -3.11 -2.29 -7.44
N SER A 41 -4.08 -2.05 -8.32
CA SER A 41 -4.53 -0.69 -8.68
C SER A 41 -4.92 0.13 -7.44
N GLN A 42 -4.79 1.45 -7.52
CA GLN A 42 -5.13 2.35 -6.41
C GLN A 42 -6.61 2.27 -6.05
N GLU A 43 -7.44 2.03 -7.05
CA GLU A 43 -8.90 1.94 -6.97
C GLU A 43 -9.32 0.70 -6.17
N VAL A 44 -8.68 -0.44 -6.42
CA VAL A 44 -8.91 -1.65 -5.60
C VAL A 44 -8.44 -1.44 -4.17
N GLN A 45 -7.27 -0.82 -3.96
CA GLN A 45 -6.78 -0.51 -2.62
C GLN A 45 -7.72 0.46 -1.89
N TYR A 46 -8.26 1.44 -2.60
CA TYR A 46 -9.23 2.38 -2.05
C TYR A 46 -10.53 1.69 -1.66
N LEU A 47 -11.09 0.83 -2.52
CA LEU A 47 -12.31 0.09 -2.24
C LEU A 47 -12.17 -0.83 -1.00
N ILE A 48 -11.03 -1.53 -0.87
CA ILE A 48 -10.71 -2.32 0.33
C ILE A 48 -10.80 -1.47 1.60
N ARG A 49 -10.18 -0.29 1.54
CA ARG A 49 -10.18 0.66 2.66
C ARG A 49 -11.58 1.19 2.94
N LEU A 50 -12.29 1.67 1.92
CA LEU A 50 -13.64 2.22 2.03
C LEU A 50 -14.56 1.23 2.74
N ILE A 51 -14.57 -0.03 2.30
CA ILE A 51 -15.40 -1.09 2.91
C ILE A 51 -15.03 -1.35 4.37
N ARG A 52 -13.74 -1.33 4.72
CA ARG A 52 -13.31 -1.47 6.12
C ARG A 52 -13.83 -0.32 6.97
N ASP A 53 -13.75 0.90 6.44
CA ASP A 53 -13.96 2.13 7.19
C ASP A 53 -15.44 2.54 7.26
N LEU A 54 -16.32 1.97 6.44
CA LEU A 54 -17.77 2.20 6.55
C LEU A 54 -18.32 1.95 7.96
N ARG A 55 -17.77 0.98 8.70
CA ARG A 55 -18.16 0.72 10.11
C ARG A 55 -17.71 1.81 11.08
N GLU A 56 -16.71 2.61 10.71
CA GLU A 56 -16.20 3.68 11.56
C GLU A 56 -17.19 4.86 11.62
N LEU A 57 -18.01 5.05 10.59
CA LEU A 57 -19.07 6.07 10.56
C LEU A 57 -20.03 5.94 11.74
N ASP A 58 -20.36 4.71 12.13
CA ASP A 58 -21.31 4.46 13.22
C ASP A 58 -20.73 4.67 14.63
N LYS A 59 -19.43 5.02 14.75
CA LYS A 59 -18.83 5.45 16.02
C LYS A 59 -19.22 6.88 16.39
N ASP A 60 -19.65 7.69 15.43
CA ASP A 60 -20.15 9.05 15.65
C ASP A 60 -21.59 9.18 15.14
N LYS A 61 -22.52 9.47 16.05
CA LYS A 61 -23.95 9.60 15.74
C LYS A 61 -24.25 10.64 14.65
N LYS A 62 -23.39 11.63 14.44
CA LYS A 62 -23.59 12.69 13.44
C LYS A 62 -23.35 12.21 12.00
N VAL A 63 -22.54 11.17 11.82
CA VAL A 63 -22.18 10.61 10.51
C VAL A 63 -22.57 9.13 10.39
N ALA A 64 -23.30 8.60 11.37
CA ALA A 64 -23.78 7.22 11.38
C ALA A 64 -24.55 6.86 10.10
N ILE A 65 -24.36 5.64 9.61
CA ILE A 65 -25.10 5.13 8.45
C ILE A 65 -26.57 5.00 8.84
N THR A 66 -27.46 5.61 8.06
CA THR A 66 -28.91 5.50 8.28
C THR A 66 -29.45 4.16 7.77
N LYS A 67 -30.65 3.79 8.22
CA LYS A 67 -31.34 2.58 7.73
C LYS A 67 -31.55 2.59 6.21
N ASN A 68 -31.92 3.75 5.65
CA ASN A 68 -32.11 3.90 4.21
C ASN A 68 -30.80 3.75 3.43
N GLN A 69 -29.70 4.26 3.97
CA GLN A 69 -28.36 4.06 3.38
C GLN A 69 -27.94 2.60 3.45
N ALA A 70 -28.15 1.93 4.58
CA ALA A 70 -27.87 0.51 4.74
C ALA A 70 -28.61 -0.35 3.69
N GLN A 71 -29.91 -0.09 3.47
CA GLN A 71 -30.71 -0.78 2.45
C GLN A 71 -30.16 -0.60 1.02
N LYS A 72 -29.60 0.57 0.70
CA LYS A 72 -28.98 0.84 -0.60
C LYS A 72 -27.57 0.24 -0.72
N LEU A 73 -26.79 0.22 0.36
CA LEU A 73 -25.44 -0.34 0.40
C LEU A 73 -25.44 -1.86 0.26
N ILE A 74 -26.34 -2.56 0.96
CA ILE A 74 -26.39 -4.03 0.97
C ILE A 74 -26.35 -4.67 -0.43
N PRO A 75 -27.21 -4.30 -1.41
CA PRO A 75 -27.16 -4.92 -2.74
C PRO A 75 -25.86 -4.63 -3.50
N ILE A 76 -25.25 -3.45 -3.31
CA ILE A 76 -23.94 -3.10 -3.92
C ILE A 76 -22.84 -4.01 -3.35
N LEU A 77 -22.82 -4.19 -2.03
CA LEU A 77 -21.84 -5.04 -1.34
C LEU A 77 -22.03 -6.52 -1.66
N GLN A 78 -23.27 -6.98 -1.81
CA GLN A 78 -23.58 -8.36 -2.23
C GLN A 78 -23.15 -8.65 -3.66
N GLU A 79 -23.31 -7.68 -4.56
CA GLU A 79 -22.81 -7.78 -5.93
C GLU A 79 -21.28 -7.90 -5.93
N LEU A 80 -20.59 -7.04 -5.18
CA LEU A 80 -19.13 -7.09 -5.03
C LEU A 80 -18.65 -8.45 -4.50
N LEU A 81 -19.39 -9.08 -3.57
CA LEU A 81 -19.05 -10.40 -3.05
C LEU A 81 -19.14 -11.52 -4.11
N LYS A 82 -20.00 -11.36 -5.12
CA LYS A 82 -20.20 -12.33 -6.20
C LYS A 82 -19.29 -12.10 -7.41
N THR A 83 -18.75 -10.89 -7.54
CA THR A 83 -17.85 -10.50 -8.62
C THR A 83 -16.50 -11.21 -8.50
N ASN A 84 -16.15 -12.04 -9.49
CA ASN A 84 -14.89 -12.80 -9.48
C ASN A 84 -13.66 -11.92 -9.81
N MET A 85 -13.79 -11.00 -10.76
CA MET A 85 -12.71 -10.12 -11.22
C MET A 85 -13.02 -8.66 -10.91
N LEU A 86 -12.02 -7.93 -10.45
CA LEU A 86 -12.11 -6.53 -10.07
C LEU A 86 -11.01 -5.71 -10.76
N PRO A 87 -11.10 -5.48 -12.08
CA PRO A 87 -10.24 -4.52 -12.76
C PRO A 87 -10.50 -3.11 -12.24
N LYS A 88 -9.54 -2.20 -12.45
CA LYS A 88 -9.62 -0.79 -12.04
C LYS A 88 -10.99 -0.15 -12.31
N LYS A 89 -11.46 -0.24 -13.57
CA LYS A 89 -12.74 0.35 -14.00
C LYS A 89 -13.93 -0.19 -13.23
N GLU A 90 -13.90 -1.46 -12.82
CA GLU A 90 -14.98 -2.06 -12.06
C GLU A 90 -14.90 -1.66 -10.57
N ALA A 91 -13.69 -1.58 -10.01
CA ALA A 91 -13.48 -1.01 -8.69
C ALA A 91 -14.02 0.42 -8.59
N ASP A 92 -13.73 1.27 -9.58
CA ASP A 92 -14.23 2.65 -9.67
C ASP A 92 -15.77 2.70 -9.65
N LYS A 93 -16.44 1.82 -10.39
CA LYS A 93 -17.91 1.75 -10.36
C LYS A 93 -18.45 1.41 -8.98
N PHE A 94 -17.85 0.44 -8.29
CA PHE A 94 -18.26 0.09 -6.93
C PHE A 94 -18.04 1.24 -5.96
N ILE A 95 -16.89 1.93 -6.06
CA ILE A 95 -16.58 3.13 -5.28
C ILE A 95 -17.66 4.19 -5.51
N SER A 96 -17.92 4.59 -6.75
CA SER A 96 -18.89 5.65 -7.05
C SER A 96 -20.30 5.29 -6.57
N ARG A 97 -20.71 4.02 -6.71
CA ARG A 97 -22.02 3.55 -6.22
C ARG A 97 -22.12 3.60 -4.71
N ILE A 98 -21.05 3.24 -3.98
CA ILE A 98 -21.01 3.34 -2.52
C ILE A 98 -21.06 4.82 -2.09
N GLU A 99 -20.18 5.66 -2.65
CA GLU A 99 -20.09 7.08 -2.30
C GLU A 99 -21.38 7.85 -2.60
N THR A 100 -22.10 7.52 -3.68
CA THR A 100 -23.42 8.11 -3.99
C THR A 100 -24.47 7.84 -2.90
N VAL A 101 -24.29 6.79 -2.08
CA VAL A 101 -25.19 6.50 -0.96
C VAL A 101 -24.80 7.29 0.29
N LEU A 102 -23.55 7.70 0.41
CA LEU A 102 -23.04 8.47 1.55
C LEU A 102 -23.33 9.96 1.39
N THR A 103 -23.32 10.69 2.50
CA THR A 103 -23.34 12.16 2.48
C THR A 103 -21.93 12.73 2.40
N ASP A 104 -21.81 14.00 2.00
CA ASP A 104 -20.52 14.69 1.94
C ASP A 104 -19.83 14.73 3.30
N GLU A 105 -20.58 14.86 4.40
CA GLU A 105 -20.03 14.81 5.76
C GLU A 105 -19.46 13.43 6.11
N GLN A 106 -20.12 12.35 5.66
CA GLN A 106 -19.64 10.99 5.85
C GLN A 106 -18.35 10.74 5.05
N ILE A 107 -18.30 11.20 3.79
CA ILE A 107 -17.10 11.11 2.95
C ILE A 107 -15.95 11.89 3.60
N THR A 108 -16.21 13.13 4.01
CA THR A 108 -15.22 13.99 4.70
C THR A 108 -14.70 13.32 5.99
N TYR A 109 -15.56 12.65 6.75
CA TYR A 109 -15.16 11.91 7.94
C TYR A 109 -14.21 10.75 7.61
N LEU A 110 -14.51 9.98 6.57
CA LEU A 110 -13.68 8.87 6.11
C LEU A 110 -12.30 9.35 5.62
N ASP A 111 -12.25 10.47 4.89
CA ASP A 111 -11.00 11.09 4.46
C ASP A 111 -10.14 11.55 5.64
N LYS A 112 -10.77 12.14 6.66
CA LYS A 112 -10.09 12.52 7.90
C LYS A 112 -9.48 11.31 8.61
N LEU A 113 -10.18 10.17 8.67
CA LEU A 113 -9.63 8.93 9.24
C LEU A 113 -8.40 8.44 8.48
N GLN A 114 -8.37 8.60 7.16
CA GLN A 114 -7.19 8.27 6.36
C GLN A 114 -6.00 9.15 6.75
N ILE A 115 -6.21 10.47 6.82
CA ILE A 115 -5.17 11.43 7.18
C ILE A 115 -4.63 11.14 8.58
N GLU A 116 -5.50 10.86 9.55
CA GLU A 116 -5.09 10.54 10.92
C GLU A 116 -4.26 9.26 11.00
N ARG A 117 -4.66 8.21 10.28
CA ARG A 117 -3.85 6.97 10.23
C ARG A 117 -2.49 7.22 9.58
N GLN A 118 -2.45 8.00 8.50
CA GLN A 118 -1.18 8.35 7.85
C GLN A 118 -0.23 9.07 8.80
N LYS A 119 -0.73 10.07 9.55
CA LYS A 119 0.05 10.77 10.58
C LYS A 119 0.56 9.82 11.67
N ARG A 120 -0.30 8.95 12.20
CA ARG A 120 0.11 7.94 13.20
C ARG A 120 1.22 7.02 12.69
N PHE A 121 1.17 6.61 11.42
CA PHE A 121 2.24 5.79 10.84
C PHE A 121 3.55 6.54 10.70
N GLU A 122 3.50 7.82 10.33
CA GLU A 122 4.69 8.68 10.25
C GLU A 122 5.33 8.87 11.62
N GLU A 123 4.54 9.11 12.66
CA GLU A 123 5.02 9.21 14.05
C GLU A 123 5.69 7.92 14.53
N ILE A 124 5.07 6.76 14.28
CA ILE A 124 5.65 5.45 14.63
C ILE A 124 6.98 5.26 13.88
N ARG A 125 7.03 5.61 12.60
CA ARG A 125 8.25 5.47 11.78
C ARG A 125 9.37 6.39 12.27
N GLN A 126 9.04 7.60 12.73
CA GLN A 126 10.01 8.51 13.33
C GLN A 126 10.55 7.95 14.66
N LYS A 127 9.66 7.43 15.53
CA LYS A 127 10.06 6.81 16.80
C LYS A 127 10.98 5.60 16.61
N LEU A 128 10.70 4.75 15.61
CA LEU A 128 11.53 3.60 15.28
C LEU A 128 12.92 3.98 14.75
N GLN A 129 13.03 5.09 14.00
CA GLN A 129 14.32 5.60 13.53
C GLN A 129 15.19 6.18 14.64
N GLN A 130 14.57 6.71 15.70
CA GLN A 130 15.28 7.30 16.84
C GLN A 130 15.79 6.26 17.86
N ASN A 131 15.30 5.01 17.82
CA ASN A 131 15.71 3.97 18.76
C ASN A 131 15.98 2.60 18.08
N PRO A 132 17.10 2.43 17.35
CA PRO A 132 17.39 1.23 16.56
C PRO A 132 17.66 -0.04 17.38
N GLN A 133 17.89 0.04 18.69
CA GLN A 133 18.23 -1.12 19.54
C GLN A 133 17.03 -2.01 19.94
N GLY A 134 15.79 -1.62 19.64
CA GLY A 134 14.59 -2.38 20.05
C GLY A 134 13.87 -3.16 18.94
N SER A 135 14.40 -3.21 17.72
CA SER A 135 13.63 -3.65 16.55
C SER A 135 14.31 -4.78 15.76
N GLN A 136 14.34 -5.99 16.31
CA GLN A 136 14.38 -7.20 15.48
C GLN A 136 13.01 -7.39 14.79
N ILE A 137 12.77 -6.62 13.74
CA ILE A 137 11.71 -6.93 12.77
C ILE A 137 12.45 -7.18 11.46
N SER A 138 12.46 -8.45 11.03
CA SER A 138 13.15 -8.95 9.84
C SER A 138 12.98 -8.05 8.63
N GLN A 139 14.11 -7.74 7.99
CA GLN A 139 14.20 -7.07 6.70
C GLN A 139 13.58 -7.95 5.62
N GLY A 140 12.28 -7.75 5.38
CA GLY A 140 11.55 -8.38 4.30
C GLY A 140 10.05 -8.26 4.56
N GLN A 141 9.36 -7.45 3.76
CA GLN A 141 7.90 -7.22 3.81
C GLN A 141 7.38 -6.33 4.94
N VAL A 142 7.71 -5.03 4.91
CA VAL A 142 6.91 -4.02 5.61
C VAL A 142 6.12 -3.22 4.57
N ASN A 143 5.06 -3.84 4.04
CA ASN A 143 3.91 -3.07 3.59
C ASN A 143 2.86 -3.13 4.72
N PRO A 144 2.82 -2.12 5.63
CA PRO A 144 2.05 -2.18 6.87
C PRO A 144 0.52 -2.13 6.67
N GLN A 145 0.07 -1.90 5.43
CA GLN A 145 -1.35 -2.00 5.05
C GLN A 145 -1.92 -3.42 5.18
N TRP A 146 -1.05 -4.42 5.36
CA TRP A 146 -1.36 -5.85 5.37
C TRP A 146 -1.15 -6.53 6.72
N ARG A 147 -1.01 -5.79 7.83
CA ARG A 147 -1.14 -6.38 9.18
C ARG A 147 -2.61 -6.75 9.41
N GLY A 148 -2.99 -7.93 8.93
CA GLY A 148 -4.12 -8.68 9.49
C GLY A 148 -3.86 -9.00 10.97
N PRO A 149 -4.90 -9.39 11.73
CA PRO A 149 -4.78 -9.72 13.15
C PRO A 149 -3.65 -10.74 13.36
N GLN A 150 -2.99 -10.69 14.51
CA GLN A 150 -1.81 -11.48 14.88
C GLN A 150 -1.99 -13.03 14.78
N ASN A 151 -3.19 -13.48 14.39
CA ASN A 151 -3.63 -14.86 14.21
C ASN A 151 -4.08 -15.19 12.76
N VAL A 152 -3.43 -14.65 11.73
CA VAL A 152 -3.69 -15.12 10.35
C VAL A 152 -3.19 -16.56 10.22
N SER A 153 -4.10 -17.49 9.88
CA SER A 153 -3.75 -18.90 9.70
C SER A 153 -2.78 -19.09 8.54
N GLU A 154 -1.99 -20.16 8.57
CA GLU A 154 -1.06 -20.49 7.47
C GLU A 154 -1.80 -20.64 6.13
N LYS A 155 -3.03 -21.18 6.19
CA LYS A 155 -3.91 -21.27 5.01
C LYS A 155 -4.24 -19.90 4.43
N GLU A 156 -4.65 -18.93 5.25
CA GLU A 156 -4.97 -17.58 4.80
C GLU A 156 -3.73 -16.85 4.24
N ARG A 157 -2.54 -17.11 4.81
CA ARG A 157 -1.27 -16.59 4.26
C ARG A 157 -1.01 -17.15 2.87
N GLN A 158 -1.18 -18.45 2.67
CA GLN A 158 -1.00 -19.09 1.36
C GLN A 158 -2.04 -18.63 0.33
N GLU A 159 -3.31 -18.49 0.73
CA GLU A 159 -4.36 -17.92 -0.12
C GLU A 159 -3.99 -16.51 -0.57
N PHE A 160 -3.53 -15.68 0.37
CA PHE A 160 -3.09 -14.34 0.07
C PHE A 160 -1.87 -14.33 -0.85
N GLN A 161 -0.86 -15.16 -0.61
CA GLN A 161 0.31 -15.27 -1.49
C GLN A 161 -0.06 -15.69 -2.92
N LYS A 162 -0.97 -16.66 -3.10
CA LYS A 162 -1.45 -17.08 -4.43
C LYS A 162 -2.22 -15.96 -5.13
N PHE A 163 -3.06 -15.24 -4.39
CA PHE A 163 -3.72 -14.05 -4.89
C PHE A 163 -2.70 -12.98 -5.33
N MET A 164 -1.63 -12.80 -4.54
CA MET A 164 -0.52 -11.91 -4.86
C MET A 164 0.28 -12.34 -6.10
N GLU A 165 0.43 -13.63 -6.31
CA GLU A 165 1.10 -14.12 -7.51
C GLU A 165 0.24 -13.84 -8.75
N ALA A 166 -1.06 -14.14 -8.70
CA ALA A 166 -1.99 -13.97 -9.82
C ALA A 166 -2.08 -12.52 -10.31
N TRP A 167 -2.21 -11.57 -9.40
CA TRP A 167 -2.24 -10.14 -9.73
C TRP A 167 -0.90 -9.63 -10.27
N SER A 168 0.23 -10.14 -9.79
CA SER A 168 1.54 -9.78 -10.35
C SER A 168 1.70 -10.27 -11.80
N LYS A 169 0.95 -11.32 -12.18
CA LYS A 169 0.78 -11.81 -13.55
C LYS A 169 -0.31 -11.08 -14.35
N GLY A 170 -0.88 -10.01 -13.80
CA GLY A 170 -1.88 -9.18 -14.48
C GLY A 170 -3.32 -9.67 -14.37
N GLN A 171 -3.62 -10.63 -13.49
CA GLN A 171 -5.00 -11.06 -13.25
C GLN A 171 -5.67 -10.15 -12.20
N PRO A 172 -6.69 -9.35 -12.56
CA PRO A 172 -7.31 -8.44 -11.62
C PRO A 172 -8.34 -9.18 -10.75
N LEU A 173 -7.89 -10.11 -9.92
CA LEU A 173 -8.77 -10.93 -9.08
C LEU A 173 -9.45 -10.08 -8.01
N ASN A 174 -10.74 -10.32 -7.75
CA ASN A 174 -11.43 -9.60 -6.68
C ASN A 174 -10.98 -10.10 -5.29
N PRO A 175 -10.38 -9.24 -4.44
CA PRO A 175 -9.97 -9.63 -3.08
C PRO A 175 -11.14 -10.15 -2.24
N PHE A 176 -12.35 -9.58 -2.40
CA PHE A 176 -13.54 -9.97 -1.64
C PHE A 176 -14.14 -11.31 -2.05
N TYR A 177 -13.73 -11.82 -3.21
CA TYR A 177 -14.14 -13.13 -3.72
C TYR A 177 -13.12 -14.21 -3.37
N HIS A 178 -11.83 -13.92 -3.58
CA HIS A 178 -10.75 -14.91 -3.51
C HIS A 178 -10.02 -15.01 -2.18
N VAL A 179 -10.06 -13.96 -1.35
CA VAL A 179 -9.26 -13.90 -0.12
C VAL A 179 -10.20 -13.96 1.09
N THR A 180 -10.07 -15.02 1.89
CA THR A 180 -10.99 -15.33 3.00
C THR A 180 -11.14 -14.17 3.98
N MET A 181 -10.04 -13.51 4.38
CA MET A 181 -10.11 -12.37 5.30
C MET A 181 -10.96 -11.21 4.78
N TYR A 182 -10.86 -10.88 3.49
CA TYR A 182 -11.62 -9.80 2.88
C TYR A 182 -13.08 -10.19 2.64
N LYS A 183 -13.30 -11.42 2.21
CA LYS A 183 -14.65 -11.98 2.10
C LYS A 183 -15.38 -11.95 3.44
N LYS A 184 -14.70 -12.34 4.52
CA LYS A 184 -15.25 -12.28 5.88
C LYS A 184 -15.56 -10.83 6.28
N GLN A 185 -14.62 -9.90 6.07
CA GLN A 185 -14.82 -8.48 6.37
C GLN A 185 -16.06 -7.90 5.66
N LEU A 186 -16.25 -8.22 4.37
CA LEU A 186 -17.39 -7.76 3.59
C LEU A 186 -18.71 -8.37 4.07
N ASN A 187 -18.74 -9.67 4.36
CA ASN A 187 -19.91 -10.33 4.95
C ASN A 187 -20.26 -9.74 6.33
N ASP A 188 -19.27 -9.54 7.20
CA ASP A 188 -19.46 -8.95 8.52
C ASP A 188 -20.03 -7.52 8.41
N LEU A 189 -19.64 -6.74 7.40
CA LEU A 189 -20.25 -5.43 7.10
C LEU A 189 -21.71 -5.58 6.65
N ILE A 190 -22.00 -6.48 5.70
CA ILE A 190 -23.36 -6.71 5.21
C ILE A 190 -24.29 -7.12 6.36
N ASP A 191 -23.87 -8.05 7.22
CA ASP A 191 -24.66 -8.52 8.35
C ASP A 191 -24.84 -7.46 9.43
N TYR A 192 -23.88 -6.55 9.57
CA TYR A 192 -24.02 -5.39 10.43
C TYR A 192 -25.04 -4.39 9.88
N LEU A 193 -24.98 -4.08 8.58
CA LEU A 193 -25.93 -3.17 7.93
C LEU A 193 -27.36 -3.72 7.93
N ARG A 194 -27.54 -5.04 7.85
CA ARG A 194 -28.84 -5.72 7.97
C ARG A 194 -29.53 -5.51 9.33
N LYS A 195 -28.77 -5.19 10.37
CA LYS A 195 -29.29 -5.00 11.74
C LYS A 195 -29.73 -3.56 12.04
N LYS A 196 -29.60 -2.63 11.09
CA LYS A 196 -30.11 -1.25 11.19
C LYS A 196 -31.58 -1.15 10.81
#